data_AF-A0A965UHU4-F1
#
_entry.id   AF-A0A965UHU4-F1
#
_cell.length_a   1.000
_cell.length_b   1.000
_cell.length_c   1.000
_cell.angle_alpha   90.00
_cell.angle_beta   90.00
_cell.angle_gamma   90.00
#
_symmetry.space_group_name_H-M   'P 1'
#
loop_
_entity.id
_entity.type
_entity.pdbx_description
1 polymer ?
#
loop_
_entity_poly.entity_id
_entity_poly.type
_entity_poly.pdbx_seq_one_letter_code
_entity_poly.pdbx_strand_id
1 'polypeptide(L)'
;MILFESRWICSGVFSLKRIKSMPPEVWAVKLADRITNLQPQPPHWNKERKIKYREEARLILSELKGGNEFLARRLEGKIGEYGRI
;
A
#
# COMPACT_ATOMS: atom_id res chain seq x y z
N MET A 1 0.79 18.04 -11.97
CA MET A 1 1.20 18.26 -10.56
C MET A 1 1.12 16.91 -9.85
N ILE A 2 2.17 16.11 -9.67
CA ILE A 2 3.60 16.18 -10.02
C ILE A 2 3.97 14.79 -10.57
N LEU A 3 4.64 14.78 -11.71
CA LEU A 3 5.34 13.65 -12.32
C LEU A 3 6.60 13.33 -11.49
N PHE A 4 7.01 12.07 -11.37
CA PHE A 4 8.28 11.55 -11.93
C PHE A 4 8.74 10.28 -11.22
N GLU A 5 9.31 9.42 -12.05
CA GLU A 5 9.90 8.12 -11.79
C GLU A 5 10.79 8.07 -10.53
N SER A 6 10.72 6.92 -9.84
CA SER A 6 11.87 6.37 -9.10
C SER A 6 12.32 7.01 -7.78
N ARG A 7 11.44 7.62 -6.95
CA ARG A 7 11.90 8.12 -5.62
C ARG A 7 11.13 7.72 -4.36
N TRP A 8 9.98 7.05 -4.43
CA TRP A 8 9.30 6.54 -3.23
C TRP A 8 8.60 5.19 -3.46
N ILE A 9 9.34 4.20 -3.94
CA ILE A 9 8.91 2.82 -3.72
C ILE A 9 9.16 2.54 -2.24
N CYS A 10 8.10 2.65 -1.43
CA CYS A 10 8.03 2.20 -0.04
C CYS A 10 8.85 3.01 1.00
N SER A 11 8.15 3.74 1.87
CA SER A 11 8.25 3.48 3.32
C SER A 11 9.63 3.51 4.00
N GLY A 12 10.61 4.27 3.53
CA GLY A 12 12.00 4.18 4.01
C GLY A 12 12.30 4.67 5.43
N VAL A 13 11.31 4.85 6.31
CA VAL A 13 11.56 5.37 7.68
C VAL A 13 10.87 4.55 8.78
N PHE A 14 9.89 3.70 8.45
CA PHE A 14 9.11 2.98 9.47
C PHE A 14 8.83 1.54 9.05
N SER A 15 9.37 0.58 9.81
CA SER A 15 8.97 -0.83 9.71
C SER A 15 7.51 -0.99 10.16
N LEU A 16 6.80 -2.00 9.63
CA LEU A 16 5.42 -2.31 10.06
C LEU A 16 5.31 -2.46 11.59
N LYS A 17 6.35 -3.02 12.22
CA LYS A 17 6.46 -3.14 13.68
C LYS A 17 6.37 -1.77 14.38
N ARG A 18 7.10 -0.77 13.88
CA ARG A 18 7.11 0.60 14.43
C ARG A 18 5.79 1.32 14.19
N ILE A 19 5.15 1.10 13.04
CA ILE A 19 3.84 1.70 12.74
C ILE A 19 2.79 1.14 13.69
N LYS A 20 2.79 -0.17 13.95
CA LYS A 20 1.82 -0.82 14.84
C LYS A 20 1.89 -0.34 16.31
N SER A 21 3.01 0.24 16.74
CA SER A 21 3.12 0.89 18.06
C SER A 21 2.71 2.37 18.08
N MET A 22 2.40 2.96 16.92
CA MET A 22 1.95 4.35 16.76
C MET A 22 0.43 4.44 16.84
N PRO A 23 -0.13 5.64 17.05
CA PRO A 23 -1.57 5.80 17.14
C PRO A 23 -2.28 5.51 15.80
N PRO A 24 -3.60 5.18 15.84
CA PRO A 24 -4.38 4.74 14.68
C PRO A 24 -4.36 5.69 13.47
N GLU A 25 -4.19 6.99 13.68
CA GLU A 25 -4.10 8.01 12.62
C GLU A 25 -2.91 7.76 11.72
N VAL A 26 -1.78 7.30 12.27
CA VAL A 26 -0.59 6.95 11.49
C VAL A 26 -0.86 5.70 10.63
N TRP A 27 -1.67 4.77 11.14
CA TRP A 27 -2.08 3.59 10.39
C TRP A 27 -2.97 3.98 9.22
N ALA A 28 -3.92 4.90 9.46
CA ALA A 28 -4.80 5.46 8.44
C ALA A 28 -4.00 6.12 7.31
N VAL A 29 -3.00 6.95 7.63
CA VAL A 29 -2.10 7.54 6.63
C VAL A 29 -1.36 6.45 5.84
N LYS A 30 -0.94 5.36 6.49
CA LYS A 30 -0.26 4.27 5.80
C LYS A 30 -1.18 3.49 4.85
N LEU A 31 -2.44 3.29 5.24
CA LEU A 31 -3.45 2.71 4.36
C LEU A 31 -3.69 3.62 3.14
N ALA A 32 -3.81 4.93 3.34
CA ALA A 32 -3.99 5.90 2.26
C ALA A 32 -2.79 5.92 1.28
N ASP A 33 -1.57 5.94 1.80
CA ASP A 33 -0.33 5.81 1.01
C ASP A 33 -0.35 4.55 0.15
N ARG A 34 -0.76 3.41 0.71
CA ARG A 34 -0.78 2.15 -0.06
C ARG A 34 -1.86 2.16 -1.14
N ILE A 35 -3.00 2.80 -0.91
CA ILE A 35 -4.06 3.00 -1.93
C ILE A 35 -3.53 3.82 -3.11
N THR A 36 -2.83 4.92 -2.84
CA THR A 36 -2.29 5.79 -3.89
C THR A 36 -1.14 5.15 -4.65
N ASN A 37 -0.45 4.18 -4.07
CA ASN A 37 0.65 3.47 -4.74
C ASN A 37 0.19 2.22 -5.52
N LEU A 38 -1.03 1.71 -5.30
CA LEU A 38 -1.66 0.65 -6.11
C LEU A 38 -2.27 1.22 -7.41
N GLN A 39 -1.48 2.02 -8.14
CA GLN A 39 -1.82 2.53 -9.47
C GLN A 39 -1.22 1.62 -10.55
N PRO A 40 -1.65 1.74 -11.81
CA PRO A 40 -1.04 1.03 -12.93
C PRO A 40 0.47 1.27 -12.94
N GLN A 41 1.23 0.20 -12.75
CA GLN A 41 2.69 0.26 -12.66
C GLN A 41 3.32 0.45 -14.06
N PRO A 42 4.56 0.96 -14.13
CA PRO A 42 5.30 1.05 -15.37
C PRO A 42 5.39 -0.31 -16.11
N PRO A 43 5.40 -0.31 -17.46
CA PRO A 43 5.37 -1.54 -18.26
C PRO A 43 6.61 -2.43 -18.06
N HIS A 44 7.71 -1.89 -17.55
CA HIS A 44 8.95 -2.64 -17.27
C HIS A 44 8.88 -3.53 -16.02
N TRP A 45 7.81 -3.47 -15.22
CA TRP A 45 7.67 -4.35 -14.05
C TRP A 45 7.32 -5.78 -14.47
N ASN A 46 8.20 -6.73 -14.09
CA ASN A 46 7.92 -8.14 -14.26
C ASN A 46 6.72 -8.59 -13.39
N LYS A 47 6.10 -9.69 -13.78
CA LYS A 47 4.90 -10.24 -13.11
C LYS A 47 5.17 -10.55 -11.63
N GLU A 48 6.35 -11.07 -11.31
CA GLU A 48 6.74 -11.39 -9.94
C GLU A 48 6.77 -10.17 -9.02
N ARG A 49 7.31 -9.04 -9.50
CA ARG A 49 7.37 -7.79 -8.74
C ARG A 49 5.96 -7.25 -8.51
N LYS A 50 5.06 -7.37 -9.49
CA LYS A 50 3.64 -7.01 -9.30
C LYS A 50 2.97 -7.88 -8.22
N ILE A 51 3.21 -9.19 -8.25
CA ILE A 51 2.68 -10.11 -7.23
C ILE A 51 3.22 -9.75 -5.85
N LYS A 52 4.55 -9.61 -5.69
CA LYS A 52 5.18 -9.21 -4.42
C LYS A 52 4.60 -7.90 -3.89
N TYR A 53 4.40 -6.92 -4.76
CA TYR A 53 3.83 -5.63 -4.39
C TYR A 53 2.38 -5.75 -3.89
N ARG A 54 1.58 -6.61 -4.52
CA ARG A 54 0.21 -6.91 -4.09
C ARG A 54 0.19 -7.64 -2.74
N GLU A 55 1.07 -8.62 -2.53
CA GLU A 55 1.15 -9.33 -1.24
C GLU A 55 1.61 -8.40 -0.11
N GLU A 56 2.53 -7.46 -0.38
CA GLU A 56 2.91 -6.42 0.58
C GLU A 56 1.69 -5.56 0.98
N ALA A 57 0.85 -5.17 0.01
CA ALA A 57 -0.37 -4.43 0.30
C ALA A 57 -1.38 -5.23 1.14
N ARG A 58 -1.50 -6.54 0.92
CA ARG A 58 -2.33 -7.44 1.74
C ARG A 58 -1.83 -7.52 3.18
N LEU A 59 -0.51 -7.61 3.38
CA LEU A 59 0.10 -7.61 4.71
C LEU A 59 -0.16 -6.29 5.45
N ILE A 60 -0.05 -5.15 4.76
CA ILE A 60 -0.36 -3.84 5.33
C ILE A 60 -1.83 -3.79 5.76
N LEU A 61 -2.74 -4.26 4.92
CA LEU A 61 -4.16 -4.31 5.24
C LEU A 61 -4.43 -5.20 6.46
N SER A 62 -3.84 -6.41 6.53
CA SER A 62 -4.08 -7.32 7.66
C SER A 62 -3.63 -6.74 8.99
N GLU A 63 -2.50 -6.02 9.00
CA GLU A 63 -1.92 -5.45 10.22
C GLU A 63 -2.58 -4.14 10.64
N LEU A 64 -2.99 -3.30 9.67
CA LEU A 64 -3.38 -1.90 9.93
C LEU A 64 -4.88 -1.61 9.72
N LYS A 65 -5.70 -2.60 9.33
CA LYS A 65 -7.15 -2.42 9.08
C LYS A 65 -7.91 -1.78 10.24
N GLY A 66 -7.44 -1.93 11.49
CA GLY A 66 -8.04 -1.32 12.67
C GLY A 66 -7.86 0.20 12.78
N GLY A 67 -7.00 0.81 11.96
CA GLY A 67 -6.71 2.24 12.01
C GLY A 67 -7.80 3.11 11.39
N ASN A 68 -8.45 2.60 10.33
CA ASN A 68 -9.56 3.27 9.67
C ASN A 68 -10.32 2.29 8.78
N GLU A 69 -11.57 1.99 9.12
CA GLU A 69 -12.37 0.99 8.41
C GLU A 69 -12.66 1.38 6.96
N PHE A 70 -12.95 2.66 6.70
CA PHE A 70 -13.22 3.15 5.34
C PHE A 70 -11.99 2.97 4.43
N LEU A 71 -10.81 3.34 4.91
CA LEU A 71 -9.56 3.18 4.16
C LEU A 71 -9.19 1.70 4.00
N ALA A 72 -9.44 0.87 5.02
CA ALA A 72 -9.21 -0.57 4.92
C ALA A 72 -10.05 -1.21 3.81
N ARG A 73 -11.36 -0.93 3.78
CA ARG A 73 -12.28 -1.40 2.72
C ARG A 73 -11.87 -0.89 1.34
N ARG A 74 -11.46 0.38 1.23
CA ARG A 74 -10.99 0.96 -0.03
C ARG A 74 -9.71 0.29 -0.53
N LEU A 75 -8.77 0.00 0.36
CA LEU A 75 -7.53 -0.71 0.03
C LEU A 75 -7.81 -2.15 -0.42
N GLU A 76 -8.71 -2.86 0.25
CA GLU A 76 -9.13 -4.20 -0.13
C GLU A 76 -9.66 -4.24 -1.57
N GLY A 77 -10.55 -3.31 -1.93
CA GLY A 77 -11.06 -3.17 -3.30
C GLY A 77 -9.93 -2.95 -4.32
N LYS A 78 -8.98 -2.07 -4.01
CA LYS A 78 -7.81 -1.79 -4.87
C LYS A 78 -6.90 -3.00 -5.08
N ILE A 79 -6.68 -3.80 -4.03
CA ILE A 79 -5.91 -5.05 -4.12
C ILE A 79 -6.63 -6.06 -5.03
N GLY A 80 -7.96 -6.14 -4.93
CA GLY A 80 -8.79 -6.98 -5.78
C GLY A 80 -8.72 -6.59 -7.26
N GLU A 81 -8.82 -5.30 -7.56
CA GLU A 81 -8.65 -4.75 -8.92
C GLU A 81 -7.26 -5.03 -9.48
N TYR A 82 -6.22 -4.79 -8.68
CA TYR A 82 -4.82 -4.96 -9.11
C TYR A 82 -4.49 -6.42 -9.48
N GLY A 83 -5.20 -7.40 -8.92
CA GLY A 83 -5.05 -8.81 -9.26
C GLY A 83 -5.71 -9.24 -10.58
N ARG A 84 -6.50 -8.37 -11.22
CA ARG A 84 -7.18 -8.63 -12.50
C ARG A 84 -6.38 -8.13 -13.72
N ILE A 85 -5.23 -7.50 -13.48
CA ILE A 85 -4.27 -7.00 -14.48
C ILE A 85 -3.24 -8.08 -14.77
#